data_AF-A0A7V4HTN4-F1
#
_entry.id   AF-A0A7V4HTN4-F1
#
_cell.length_a   1.000
_cell.length_b   1.000
_cell.length_c   1.000
_cell.angle_alpha   90.00
_cell.angle_beta   90.00
_cell.angle_gamma   90.00
#
_symmetry.space_group_name_H-M   'P 1'
#
loop_
_entity.id
_entity.type
_entity.pdbx_description
1 polymer ?
#
loop_
_entity_poly.entity_id
_entity_poly.type
_entity_poly.pdbx_seq_one_letter_code
_entity_poly.pdbx_strand_id
1 'polypeptide(L)' 'MKSPHLRVYSGPPEEDASVDVLQSKQPTVTVPLGEVLPLLADAVRSDRTWLRDFAQDEITISMDLYEVILAYQFYRRPSA' A
#
# COMPACT_ATOMS: atom_id res chain seq x y z
N MET A 1 -20.78 -17.47 -35.14
CA MET A 1 -19.81 -17.40 -34.03
C MET A 1 -20.60 -17.39 -32.73
N LYS A 2 -20.40 -18.36 -31.83
CA LYS A 2 -21.20 -18.48 -30.59
C LYS A 2 -20.46 -17.76 -29.46
N SER A 3 -21.04 -16.69 -28.94
CA SER A 3 -20.49 -15.94 -27.80
C SER A 3 -20.72 -16.73 -26.50
N PRO A 4 -19.72 -16.89 -25.61
CA PRO A 4 -19.92 -17.59 -24.35
C PRO A 4 -20.77 -16.74 -23.41
N HIS A 5 -21.92 -17.27 -22.99
CA HIS A 5 -22.79 -16.64 -22.00
C HIS A 5 -22.42 -17.16 -20.61
N LEU A 6 -21.84 -16.28 -19.79
CA LEU A 6 -21.51 -16.58 -18.40
C LEU A 6 -22.70 -16.16 -17.52
N ARG A 7 -23.24 -17.10 -16.71
CA ARG A 7 -24.18 -16.77 -15.62
C ARG A 7 -23.40 -16.63 -14.33
N VAL A 8 -23.45 -15.45 -13.75
CA VAL A 8 -22.84 -15.15 -12.45
C VAL A 8 -23.85 -15.52 -11.36
N TYR A 9 -23.43 -16.37 -10.42
CA TYR A 9 -24.20 -16.71 -9.22
C TYR A 9 -23.73 -15.81 -8.08
N SER A 10 -24.62 -14.91 -7.62
CA SER A 10 -24.38 -14.12 -6.41
C SER A 10 -24.94 -14.90 -5.23
N GLY A 11 -24.06 -15.38 -4.35
CA GLY A 11 -24.44 -16.00 -3.08
C GLY A 11 -25.14 -15.00 -2.14
N PRO A 12 -25.79 -15.48 -1.06
CA PRO A 12 -26.53 -14.62 -0.15
C PRO A 12 -25.62 -13.55 0.47
N PRO A 13 -26.12 -12.32 0.65
CA PRO A 13 -25.34 -11.25 1.25
C PRO A 13 -25.13 -11.56 2.73
N GLU A 14 -23.89 -11.82 3.13
CA GLU A 14 -23.51 -11.71 4.54
C GLU A 14 -23.27 -10.22 4.82
N GLU A 15 -24.03 -9.72 5.79
CA GLU A 15 -24.04 -8.33 6.26
C GLU A 15 -22.66 -7.96 6.83
N ASP A 16 -21.82 -7.31 6.02
CA ASP A 16 -20.89 -6.23 6.39
C ASP A 16 -20.10 -5.78 5.14
N ALA A 17 -20.81 -5.48 4.05
CA ALA A 17 -20.20 -4.92 2.85
C ALA A 17 -20.21 -3.38 2.96
N SER A 18 -19.16 -2.81 3.56
CA SER A 18 -18.80 -1.43 3.31
C SER A 18 -18.47 -1.30 1.82
N VAL A 19 -19.38 -0.67 1.10
CA VAL A 19 -19.30 -0.37 -0.32
C VAL A 19 -18.18 0.66 -0.48
N ASP A 20 -17.05 0.25 -1.05
CA ASP A 20 -16.14 1.19 -1.70
C ASP A 20 -16.05 0.87 -3.19
N VAL A 21 -16.05 1.94 -3.95
CA VAL A 21 -16.45 2.10 -5.32
C VAL A 21 -15.48 1.39 -6.27
N LEU A 22 -16.00 1.02 -7.45
CA LEU A 22 -15.31 0.48 -8.63
C LEU A 22 -14.10 1.33 -9.09
N GLN A 23 -13.02 1.40 -8.32
CA GLN A 23 -11.68 1.62 -8.83
C GLN A 23 -11.15 0.26 -9.29
N SER A 24 -10.55 0.21 -10.47
CA SER A 24 -9.75 -0.94 -10.91
C SER A 24 -8.62 -1.16 -9.92
N LYS A 25 -8.91 -1.90 -8.84
CA LYS A 25 -7.99 -2.14 -7.73
C LYS A 25 -6.87 -2.99 -8.29
N GLN A 26 -5.72 -2.37 -8.56
CA GLN A 26 -4.50 -3.10 -8.83
C GLN A 26 -4.32 -4.14 -7.71
N PRO A 27 -3.81 -5.34 -8.03
CA PRO A 27 -3.63 -6.37 -7.01
C PRO A 27 -2.71 -5.84 -5.91
N THR A 28 -3.27 -5.63 -4.72
CA THR A 28 -2.53 -5.17 -3.53
C THR A 28 -2.15 -6.38 -2.67
N VAL A 29 -0.94 -6.37 -2.13
CA VAL A 29 -0.47 -7.39 -1.18
C VAL A 29 -0.14 -6.71 0.14
N THR A 30 -0.69 -7.22 1.24
CA THR A 30 -0.36 -6.77 2.59
C THR A 30 0.83 -7.57 3.11
N VAL A 31 1.91 -6.87 3.49
CA VAL A 31 3.12 -7.47 4.06
C VAL A 31 3.49 -6.77 5.37
N PRO A 32 4.10 -7.48 6.34
CA PRO A 32 4.56 -6.85 7.57
C PRO A 32 5.62 -5.78 7.31
N LEU A 33 5.52 -4.64 8.03
CA LEU A 33 6.49 -3.56 7.90
C LEU A 33 7.93 -4.04 8.17
N GLY A 34 8.11 -4.93 9.14
CA GLY A 34 9.42 -5.50 9.48
C GLY A 34 10.07 -6.32 8.37
N GLU A 35 9.29 -6.83 7.42
CA GLU A 35 9.80 -7.58 6.27
C GLU A 35 10.15 -6.64 5.11
N VAL A 36 9.31 -5.64 4.83
CA VAL A 36 9.49 -4.76 3.68
C VAL A 36 10.49 -3.61 3.95
N LEU A 37 10.52 -3.07 5.16
CA LEU A 37 11.36 -1.91 5.50
C LEU A 37 12.86 -2.17 5.28
N PRO A 38 13.44 -3.32 5.67
CA PRO A 38 14.85 -3.62 5.41
C PRO A 38 15.16 -3.72 3.90
N LEU A 39 14.25 -4.26 3.09
CA LEU A 39 14.41 -4.38 1.64
C LEU A 39 14.41 -3.00 0.95
N LEU A 40 13.51 -2.11 1.36
CA LEU A 40 13.47 -0.74 0.87
C LEU A 40 14.73 0.04 1.31
N ALA A 41 15.15 -0.11 2.57
CA ALA A 41 16.36 0.52 3.07
C ALA A 41 17.61 0.04 2.31
N ASP A 42 17.67 -1.25 1.97
CA ASP A 42 18.73 -1.80 1.14
C ASP A 42 18.73 -1.25 -0.29
N ALA A 43 17.55 -1.15 -0.90
CA ALA A 43 17.38 -0.58 -2.23
C ALA A 43 17.84 0.88 -2.30
N VAL A 44 17.53 1.69 -1.27
CA VAL A 44 18.02 3.07 -1.14
C VAL A 44 19.54 3.11 -1.01
N ARG A 45 20.12 2.31 -0.10
CA ARG A 45 21.59 2.28 0.11
C ARG A 45 22.36 1.82 -1.13
N SER A 46 21.74 0.96 -1.93
CA SER A 46 22.32 0.39 -3.15
C SER A 46 22.00 1.20 -4.42
N ASP A 47 21.38 2.38 -4.29
CA ASP A 47 20.91 3.26 -5.38
C ASP A 47 20.15 2.48 -6.49
N ARG A 48 19.26 1.58 -6.08
CA ARG A 48 18.47 0.78 -7.02
C ARG A 48 17.47 1.67 -7.74
N THR A 49 17.50 1.61 -9.07
CA THR A 49 16.70 2.52 -9.93
C THR A 49 15.20 2.26 -9.86
N TRP A 50 14.78 1.00 -9.62
CA TRP A 50 13.35 0.63 -9.59
C TRP A 50 12.56 1.39 -8.52
N LEU A 51 13.19 1.82 -7.43
CA LEU A 51 12.49 2.54 -6.36
C LEU A 51 11.97 3.90 -6.82
N ARG A 52 12.60 4.50 -7.85
CA ARG A 52 12.17 5.78 -8.44
C ARG A 52 10.81 5.67 -9.12
N ASP A 53 10.47 4.48 -9.62
CA ASP A 53 9.19 4.23 -10.29
C ASP A 53 8.00 4.37 -9.32
N PHE A 54 8.27 4.23 -8.01
CA PHE A 54 7.27 4.33 -6.93
C PHE A 54 7.37 5.66 -6.15
N ALA A 55 8.12 6.65 -6.65
CA ALA A 55 8.40 7.88 -5.90
C ALA A 55 7.17 8.78 -5.68
N GLN A 56 6.09 8.57 -6.42
CA GLN A 56 4.83 9.31 -6.29
C GLN A 56 3.72 8.46 -5.67
N ASP A 57 4.01 7.21 -5.31
CA ASP A 57 3.02 6.31 -4.75
C ASP A 57 2.77 6.66 -3.28
N GLU A 58 1.50 6.77 -2.93
CA GLU A 58 1.08 6.99 -1.56
C GLU A 58 1.05 5.66 -0.80
N ILE A 59 1.60 5.67 0.41
CA ILE A 59 1.51 4.53 1.34
C ILE A 59 0.57 4.86 2.48
N THR A 60 -0.29 3.91 2.84
CA THR A 60 -1.13 4.03 4.04
C THR A 60 -0.45 3.31 5.20
N ILE A 61 -0.25 4.03 6.30
CA ILE A 61 0.30 3.50 7.56
C ILE A 61 -0.66 3.76 8.71
N SER A 62 -0.49 3.07 9.84
CA SER A 62 -1.26 3.37 11.05
C SER A 62 -0.93 4.76 11.58
N MET A 63 -1.91 5.38 12.26
CA MET A 63 -1.72 6.69 12.89
C MET A 63 -0.54 6.68 13.87
N ASP A 64 -0.45 5.66 14.72
CA ASP A 64 0.62 5.53 15.71
C ASP A 64 2.02 5.52 15.05
N LEU A 65 2.18 4.83 13.92
CA LEU A 65 3.45 4.80 13.20
C LEU A 65 3.76 6.15 12.57
N TYR A 66 2.75 6.82 12.00
CA TYR A 66 2.90 8.16 11.44
C TYR A 66 3.38 9.16 12.48
N GLU A 67 2.77 9.16 13.68
CA GLU A 67 3.17 10.04 14.79
C GLU A 67 4.63 9.82 15.22
N VAL A 68 5.05 8.55 15.32
CA VAL A 68 6.45 8.20 15.66
C VAL A 68 7.43 8.69 14.59
N ILE A 69 7.09 8.52 13.30
CA ILE A 69 7.92 9.00 12.19
C ILE A 69 8.03 10.52 12.20
N LEU A 70 6.91 11.23 12.40
CA LEU A 70 6.91 12.69 12.52
C LEU A 70 7.82 13.15 13.65
N ALA A 71 7.65 12.60 14.85
CA ALA A 71 8.51 12.91 15.99
C ALA A 71 9.99 12.69 15.65
N TYR A 72 10.33 11.54 15.05
CA TYR A 72 11.69 11.20 14.65
C TYR A 72 12.29 12.22 13.66
N GLN A 73 11.51 12.71 12.69
CA GLN A 73 11.96 13.73 11.75
C GLN A 73 12.25 15.07 12.43
N PHE A 74 11.39 15.50 13.36
CA PHE A 74 11.61 16.73 14.13
C PHE A 74 12.87 16.66 14.97
N TYR A 75 13.16 15.52 15.62
CA TYR A 75 14.40 15.34 16.39
C TYR A 75 15.67 15.30 15.52
N ARG A 76 15.56 14.85 14.27
CA ARG A 76 16.71 14.78 13.34
C ARG A 76 17.07 16.10 12.70
N ARG A 77 16.19 17.10 12.74
CA ARG A 77 16.46 18.43 12.19
C ARG A 77 16.78 19.36 13.36
N PRO A 78 18.06 19.56 13.74
CA PRO A 78 18.38 20.57 14.73
C PRO A 78 17.85 21.90 14.19
N SER A 79 17.03 22.57 15.00
CA SER A 79 16.57 23.92 14.78
C SER A 79 17.76 24.79 14.39
N ALA A 80 17.66 25.47 13.24
CA ALA A 80 18.56 26.56 12.87
C ALA A 80 18.45 27.71 13.89
#